data_AF-A0A945YV45-F1
#
_entry.id   AF-A0A945YV45-F1
#
_cell.length_a   1.000
_cell.length_b   1.000
_cell.length_c   1.000
_cell.angle_alpha   90.00
_cell.angle_beta   90.00
_cell.angle_gamma   90.00
#
_symmetry.space_group_name_H-M   'P 1'
#
loop_
_entity.id
_entity.type
_entity.pdbx_description
1 polymer ?
#
loop_
_entity_poly.entity_id
_entity_poly.type
_entity_poly.pdbx_seq_one_letter_code
_entity_poly.pdbx_strand_id
1 'polypeptide(L)'
;MDQRKLNIDYRGIKELCDIFNQTIRDVGKDNDVLVIDLASHIPKEKEYIADAAHYNDKGSQLASEIISRELYKIIEVNKKEESQ
;
A
#
# COMPACT_ATOMS: atom_id res chain seq x y z
N MET A 1 11.62 -10.04 -13.09
CA MET A 1 12.27 -11.07 -12.24
C MET A 1 11.78 -12.42 -12.74
N ASP A 2 12.64 -13.34 -13.17
CA ASP A 2 12.22 -14.67 -13.64
C ASP A 2 11.78 -15.53 -12.44
N GLN A 3 10.48 -15.84 -12.33
CA GLN A 3 9.92 -16.65 -11.25
C GLN A 3 10.57 -18.05 -11.14
N ARG A 4 11.20 -18.54 -12.21
CA ARG A 4 11.86 -19.86 -12.26
C ARG A 4 13.15 -19.96 -11.45
N LYS A 5 13.75 -18.84 -11.04
CA LYS A 5 15.01 -18.86 -10.26
C LYS A 5 14.83 -19.08 -8.77
N LEU A 6 13.63 -18.90 -8.22
CA LEU A 6 13.39 -18.99 -6.78
C LEU A 6 12.81 -20.34 -6.33
N ASN A 7 12.27 -21.16 -7.24
CA ASN A 7 11.54 -22.39 -6.89
C ASN A 7 10.43 -22.15 -5.84
N ILE A 8 9.79 -20.98 -5.90
CA ILE A 8 8.69 -20.55 -5.03
C ILE A 8 7.44 -20.43 -5.90
N ASP A 9 6.33 -21.00 -5.45
CA ASP A 9 5.04 -20.90 -6.11
C ASP A 9 4.34 -19.56 -5.80
N TYR A 10 3.17 -19.31 -6.40
CA TYR A 10 2.42 -18.08 -6.14
C TYR A 10 2.12 -17.85 -4.65
N ARG A 11 1.82 -18.93 -3.92
CA ARG A 11 1.51 -18.85 -2.50
C ARG A 11 2.72 -18.36 -1.71
N GLY A 12 3.90 -18.91 -1.96
CA GLY A 12 5.12 -18.46 -1.29
C GLY A 12 5.48 -17.01 -1.66
N ILE A 13 5.25 -16.58 -2.91
CA ILE A 13 5.41 -15.17 -3.29
C ILE A 13 4.45 -14.28 -2.49
N LYS A 14 3.18 -14.67 -2.39
CA LYS A 14 2.15 -13.93 -1.65
C LYS A 14 2.47 -13.84 -0.16
N GLU A 15 2.92 -14.94 0.46
CA GLU A 15 3.37 -14.96 1.86
C GLU A 15 4.57 -14.03 2.09
N LEU A 16 5.55 -14.01 1.18
CA LEU A 16 6.67 -13.07 1.24
C LEU A 16 6.22 -11.62 1.11
N CYS A 17 5.27 -11.32 0.21
CA CYS A 17 4.71 -9.97 0.10
C CYS A 17 3.95 -9.56 1.37
N ASP A 18 3.21 -10.46 2.00
CA ASP A 18 2.50 -10.18 3.25
C ASP A 18 3.48 -9.87 4.40
N ILE A 19 4.56 -10.65 4.53
CA ILE A 19 5.64 -10.41 5.51
C ILE A 19 6.33 -9.07 5.23
N PHE A 20 6.61 -8.77 3.97
CA PHE A 20 7.23 -7.52 3.57
C PHE A 20 6.35 -6.31 3.92
N ASN A 21 5.05 -6.38 3.61
CA ASN A 21 4.09 -5.33 3.98
C ASN A 21 3.98 -5.16 5.50
N GLN A 22 3.97 -6.26 6.26
CA GLN A 22 3.98 -6.19 7.73
C GLN A 22 5.23 -5.49 8.25
N THR A 23 6.40 -5.84 7.71
CA THR A 23 7.68 -5.21 8.08
C THR A 23 7.67 -3.71 7.82
N ILE A 24 7.11 -3.25 6.69
CA ILE A 24 6.97 -1.82 6.39
C ILE A 24 6.07 -1.13 7.42
N ARG A 25 4.94 -1.74 7.79
CA ARG A 25 4.03 -1.19 8.81
C ARG A 25 4.70 -1.07 10.18
N ASP A 26 5.43 -2.11 10.60
CA ASP A 26 6.14 -2.14 11.87
C ASP A 26 7.22 -1.04 11.92
N VAL A 27 8.06 -0.97 10.88
CA VAL A 27 9.11 0.06 10.78
C VAL A 27 8.52 1.47 10.74
N GLY A 28 7.42 1.69 10.01
CA GLY A 28 6.77 2.99 9.98
C GLY A 28 6.25 3.42 11.34
N LYS A 29 5.60 2.50 12.07
CA LYS A 29 5.16 2.74 13.45
C LYS A 29 6.33 3.06 14.39
N ASP A 30 7.41 2.30 14.31
CA ASP A 30 8.58 2.47 15.19
C ASP A 30 9.30 3.82 14.96
N ASN A 31 9.15 4.41 13.79
CA ASN A 31 9.77 5.68 13.41
C ASN A 31 8.80 6.86 13.39
N ASP A 32 7.55 6.68 13.83
CA ASP A 32 6.48 7.69 13.76
C ASP A 32 6.28 8.26 12.33
N VAL A 33 6.35 7.36 11.34
CA VAL A 33 6.14 7.69 9.93
C VAL A 33 4.78 7.14 9.48
N LEU A 34 3.97 7.99 8.85
CA LEU A 34 2.70 7.55 8.25
C LEU A 34 2.97 6.48 7.18
N VAL A 35 2.36 5.29 7.36
CA VAL A 35 2.30 4.25 6.33
C VAL A 35 0.88 4.15 5.79
N ILE A 36 0.71 4.49 4.50
CA ILE A 36 -0.56 4.32 3.78
C ILE A 36 -0.58 2.91 3.18
N ASP A 37 -1.23 1.98 3.88
CA ASP A 37 -1.29 0.57 3.49
C ASP A 37 -2.30 0.32 2.35
N LEU A 38 -1.88 0.53 1.11
CA LEU A 38 -2.74 0.26 -0.05
C LEU A 38 -3.10 -1.22 -0.21
N ALA A 39 -2.29 -2.14 0.33
CA ALA A 39 -2.53 -3.57 0.18
C ALA A 39 -3.78 -4.02 0.95
N SER A 40 -4.04 -3.42 2.12
CA SER A 40 -5.24 -3.67 2.92
C SER A 40 -6.49 -2.95 2.41
N HIS A 41 -6.33 -1.86 1.66
CA HIS A 41 -7.45 -1.00 1.24
C HIS A 41 -7.94 -1.27 -0.19
N ILE A 42 -7.08 -1.80 -1.07
CA ILE A 42 -7.46 -2.05 -2.47
C ILE A 42 -7.77 -3.53 -2.66
N PRO A 43 -9.04 -3.86 -2.99
CA PRO A 43 -9.48 -5.21 -3.30
C PRO A 43 -8.66 -5.85 -4.43
N LYS A 44 -8.44 -7.17 -4.36
CA LYS A 44 -7.53 -7.89 -5.28
C LYS A 44 -8.27 -8.55 -6.45
N GLU A 45 -9.44 -8.05 -6.83
CA GLU A 45 -10.20 -8.53 -7.97
C GLU A 45 -9.73 -7.86 -9.27
N LYS A 46 -10.05 -8.50 -10.40
CA LYS A 46 -9.75 -8.00 -11.76
C LYS A 46 -10.34 -6.62 -12.06
N GLU A 47 -11.31 -6.18 -11.27
CA GLU A 47 -11.90 -4.85 -11.36
C GLU A 47 -10.88 -3.74 -11.07
N TYR A 48 -9.89 -3.99 -10.22
CA TYR A 48 -8.86 -3.01 -9.82
C TYR A 48 -7.45 -3.42 -10.27
N ILE A 49 -7.25 -4.69 -10.62
CA ILE A 49 -5.95 -5.28 -10.91
C ILE A 49 -5.89 -5.73 -12.38
N ALA A 50 -4.88 -5.26 -13.12
CA ALA A 50 -4.65 -5.58 -14.52
C ALA A 50 -4.01 -6.98 -14.71
N ASP A 51 -3.08 -7.37 -13.82
CA ASP A 51 -2.37 -8.64 -13.89
C ASP A 51 -2.08 -9.22 -12.49
N ALA A 52 -0.96 -9.93 -12.26
CA ALA A 52 -0.68 -10.47 -10.94
C ALA A 52 -0.28 -9.41 -9.89
N ALA A 53 0.05 -8.18 -10.30
CA ALA A 53 0.62 -7.16 -9.41
C ALA A 53 0.20 -5.71 -9.70
N HIS A 54 -0.10 -5.37 -10.96
CA HIS A 54 -0.32 -3.98 -11.36
C HIS A 54 -1.79 -3.58 -11.27
N TYR A 55 -2.05 -2.36 -10.81
CA TYR A 55 -3.38 -1.76 -10.89
C TYR A 55 -3.76 -1.44 -12.34
N ASN A 56 -5.04 -1.54 -12.65
CA ASN A 56 -5.60 -0.92 -13.86
C ASN A 56 -5.98 0.55 -13.57
N ASP A 57 -6.64 1.22 -14.51
CA ASP A 57 -7.04 2.63 -14.36
C ASP A 57 -7.92 2.84 -13.12
N LYS A 58 -8.89 1.94 -12.89
CA LYS A 58 -9.80 2.01 -11.75
C LYS A 58 -9.09 1.78 -10.42
N GLY A 59 -8.17 0.82 -10.37
CA GLY A 59 -7.31 0.58 -9.21
C GLY A 59 -6.40 1.77 -8.91
N SER A 60 -5.87 2.41 -9.95
CA SER A 60 -5.00 3.59 -9.83
C SER A 60 -5.76 4.82 -9.31
N GLN A 61 -6.99 5.02 -9.78
CA GLN A 61 -7.88 6.07 -9.24
C GLN A 61 -8.16 5.84 -7.75
N LEU A 62 -8.55 4.62 -7.37
CA LEU A 62 -8.81 4.28 -5.97
C LEU A 62 -7.56 4.46 -5.09
N ALA A 63 -6.39 4.05 -5.57
CA ALA A 63 -5.12 4.29 -4.89
C ALA A 63 -4.86 5.78 -4.65
N SER A 64 -5.05 6.61 -5.68
CA SER A 64 -4.89 8.06 -5.59
C SER A 64 -5.85 8.68 -4.59
N GLU A 65 -7.11 8.25 -4.55
CA GLU A 65 -8.11 8.74 -3.59
C GLU A 65 -7.73 8.40 -2.15
N ILE A 66 -7.27 7.17 -1.89
CA ILE A 66 -6.82 6.73 -0.57
C ILE A 66 -5.61 7.56 -0.13
N ILE A 67 -4.59 7.68 -0.99
CA ILE A 67 -3.37 8.44 -0.68
C ILE A 67 -3.71 9.90 -0.37
N SER A 68 -4.49 10.54 -1.26
CA SER A 68 -4.87 11.95 -1.10
C SER A 68 -5.63 12.19 0.21
N ARG A 69 -6.59 11.32 0.53
CA ARG A 69 -7.37 11.42 1.77
C ARG A 69 -6.50 11.31 3.02
N GLU A 70 -5.56 10.36 3.06
CA GLU A 70 -4.70 10.19 4.25
C GLU A 70 -3.69 11.33 4.40
N LEU A 71 -3.12 11.82 3.29
CA LEU A 71 -2.23 12.98 3.32
C LEU A 71 -2.96 14.26 3.74
N TYR A 72 -4.21 14.46 3.29
CA TYR A 72 -4.99 15.63 3.64
C TYR A 72 -5.24 15.75 5.16
N LYS A 73 -5.45 14.62 5.85
CA LYS A 73 -5.61 14.61 7.31
C LYS A 73 -4.38 15.19 8.03
N ILE A 74 -3.18 14.86 7.55
CA ILE A 74 -1.93 15.38 8.12
C ILE A 74 -1.80 16.88 7.86
N ILE A 75 -2.03 17.31 6.62
CA ILE A 75 -1.91 18.72 6.24
C ILE A 75 -2.87 19.61 7.06
N GLU A 76 -4.10 19.15 7.29
CA GLU A 76 -5.08 19.92 8.07
C GLU A 76 -4.79 19.93 9.58
N VAL A 77 -4.16 18.89 10.12
CA VAL A 77 -3.68 18.89 11.51
C VAL A 77 -2.57 19.94 11.67
N ASN A 78 -1.58 19.93 10.78
CA ASN A 78 -0.45 20.86 10.86
C ASN A 78 -0.90 22.33 10.77
N LYS A 79 -1.89 22.65 9.92
CA LYS A 79 -2.44 24.02 9.83
C LYS A 79 -3.08 24.52 11.13
N LYS A 80 -3.69 23.63 11.91
CA LYS A 80 -4.34 23.99 13.18
C LYS A 80 -3.32 24.22 14.29
N GLU A 81 -2.21 23.50 14.27
CA GLU A 81 -1.12 23.67 15.24
C GLU A 81 -0.34 24.96 14.99
N GLU A 82 -0.15 25.39 13.74
CA GLU A 82 0.52 26.66 13.39
C GLU A 82 -0.34 27.92 13.66
N SER A 83 -1.64 27.75 13.89
CA SER A 83 -2.59 28.87 14.12
C SER A 83 -2.89 29.11 15.61
N GLN A 84 -2.19 28.42 16.52
CA GLN A 84 -2.28 28.56 17.98
C GLN A 84 -1.01 29.20 18.54
#